data_AF-A0A429ALD9-F1
#
_entry.id   AF-A0A429ALD9-F1
#
_cell.length_a   1.000
_cell.length_b   1.000
_cell.length_c   1.000
_cell.angle_alpha   90.00
_cell.angle_beta   90.00
_cell.angle_gamma   90.00
#
_symmetry.space_group_name_H-M   'P 1'
#
loop_
_entity.id
_entity.type
_entity.pdbx_description
1 polymer ?
#
loop_
_entity_poly.entity_id
_entity_poly.type
_entity_poly.pdbx_seq_one_letter_code
_entity_poly.pdbx_strand_id
1 'polypeptide(L)'
;MCQDSRQHAAALAWYDRSHAWAVEAGDACLASTTLNMRAHQAWSLGDAQRCIRLAEAEDLIRAAEHPENEPPWMYFYDEGWFLMQRGMAELELGDGRRATDYLERGLSTLPDRYRRDRAWFGACLARAQALQGDAEAAVATALNVAPETP
;
A
#
# COMPACT_ATOMS: atom_id res chain seq x y z
N MET A 1 24.01 13.44 -40.36
CA MET A 1 22.90 12.78 -39.64
C MET A 1 23.28 12.50 -38.18
N CYS A 2 23.42 13.51 -37.31
CA CYS A 2 23.79 13.29 -35.90
C CYS A 2 23.36 14.46 -34.99
N GLN A 3 22.06 14.57 -34.66
CA GLN A 3 21.55 15.53 -33.65
C GLN A 3 20.30 15.07 -32.84
N ASP A 4 19.73 13.88 -33.06
CA ASP A 4 18.51 13.48 -32.32
C ASP A 4 18.78 13.02 -30.87
N SER A 5 19.89 12.33 -30.64
CA SER A 5 20.17 11.69 -29.35
C SER A 5 20.34 12.66 -28.17
N ARG A 6 20.72 13.93 -28.42
CA ARG A 6 20.85 14.95 -27.35
C ARG A 6 19.52 15.59 -26.95
N GLN A 7 18.52 15.57 -27.83
CA GLN A 7 17.19 16.13 -27.53
C GLN A 7 16.35 15.15 -26.71
N HIS A 8 16.52 13.85 -26.91
CA HIS A 8 15.83 12.82 -26.11
C HIS A 8 16.19 12.91 -24.61
N ALA A 9 17.47 13.10 -24.27
CA ALA A 9 17.87 13.24 -22.87
C ALA A 9 17.27 14.49 -22.20
N ALA A 10 17.18 15.61 -22.93
CA ALA A 10 16.53 16.83 -22.45
C ALA A 10 15.02 16.65 -22.28
N ALA A 11 14.36 15.97 -23.23
CA ALA A 11 12.93 15.65 -23.14
C ALA A 11 12.62 14.77 -21.92
N LEU A 12 13.46 13.76 -21.64
CA LEU A 12 13.28 12.88 -20.49
C LEU A 12 13.32 13.66 -19.17
N ALA A 13 14.26 14.59 -19.03
CA ALA A 13 14.36 15.43 -17.84
C ALA A 13 13.12 16.31 -17.62
N TRP A 14 12.50 16.80 -18.70
CA TRP A 14 11.24 17.53 -18.61
C TRP A 14 10.07 16.64 -18.25
N TYR A 15 10.00 15.42 -18.79
CA TYR A 15 8.95 14.47 -18.41
C TYR A 15 9.08 14.01 -16.96
N ASP A 16 10.29 13.77 -16.46
CA ASP A 16 10.53 13.41 -15.06
C ASP A 16 10.07 14.54 -14.12
N ARG A 17 10.38 15.79 -14.46
CA ARG A 17 9.97 16.95 -13.68
C ARG A 17 8.46 17.19 -13.75
N SER A 18 7.87 17.05 -14.94
CA SER A 18 6.42 17.19 -15.13
C SER A 18 5.65 16.12 -14.36
N HIS A 19 6.14 14.89 -14.33
CA HIS A 19 5.52 13.81 -13.55
C HIS A 19 5.58 14.11 -12.05
N ALA A 20 6.73 14.58 -11.55
CA ALA A 20 6.87 14.94 -10.13
C ALA A 20 5.89 16.05 -9.72
N TRP A 21 5.74 17.10 -10.54
CA TRP A 21 4.77 18.17 -10.28
C TRP A 21 3.32 17.70 -10.36
N ALA A 22 3.00 16.81 -11.31
CA ALA A 22 1.65 16.24 -11.40
C ALA A 22 1.28 15.45 -10.14
N VAL A 23 2.21 14.65 -9.61
CA VAL A 23 2.04 13.93 -8.34
C VAL A 23 1.87 14.90 -7.18
N GLU A 24 2.69 15.95 -7.09
CA GLU A 24 2.61 16.97 -6.04
C GLU A 24 1.29 17.76 -6.09
N ALA A 25 0.77 18.04 -7.28
CA ALA A 25 -0.50 18.71 -7.49
C ALA A 25 -1.72 17.80 -7.32
N GLY A 26 -1.53 16.49 -7.19
CA GLY A 26 -2.62 15.51 -7.15
C GLY A 26 -3.37 15.33 -8.48
N ASP A 27 -2.75 15.69 -9.61
CA ASP A 27 -3.33 15.54 -10.95
C ASP A 27 -2.92 14.18 -11.54
N ALA A 28 -3.71 13.15 -11.24
CA ALA A 28 -3.41 11.78 -11.62
C ALA A 28 -3.53 11.54 -13.15
N CYS A 29 -4.44 12.23 -13.85
CA CYS A 29 -4.51 12.24 -15.31
C CYS A 29 -3.21 12.76 -15.95
N LEU A 30 -2.65 13.87 -15.45
CA LEU A 30 -1.38 14.40 -15.92
C LEU A 30 -0.19 13.48 -15.54
N ALA A 31 -0.23 12.87 -14.34
CA ALA A 31 0.77 11.90 -13.92
C ALA A 31 0.78 10.64 -14.83
N SER A 32 -0.38 10.14 -15.21
CA SER A 32 -0.56 9.03 -16.16
C SER A 32 -0.03 9.39 -17.56
N THR A 33 -0.41 10.57 -18.07
CA THR A 33 0.03 11.06 -19.40
C THR A 33 1.56 11.15 -19.50
N THR A 34 2.21 11.65 -18.45
CA THR A 34 3.68 11.78 -18.42
C THR A 34 4.39 10.42 -18.34
N LEU A 35 3.81 9.41 -17.69
CA LEU A 35 4.32 8.03 -17.71
C LEU A 35 4.23 7.42 -19.10
N ASN A 36 3.10 7.61 -19.80
CA ASN A 36 2.91 7.11 -21.17
C ASN A 36 3.95 7.70 -22.14
N MET A 37 4.20 9.01 -22.08
CA MET A 37 5.23 9.67 -22.89
C MET A 37 6.63 9.11 -22.62
N ARG A 38 6.96 8.82 -21.36
CA ARG A 38 8.24 8.21 -20.96
C ARG A 38 8.33 6.75 -21.42
N ALA A 39 7.23 6.00 -21.41
CA ALA A 39 7.17 4.63 -21.91
C ALA A 39 7.46 4.60 -23.43
N HIS A 40 6.82 5.48 -24.20
CA HIS A 40 7.06 5.62 -25.63
C HIS A 40 8.51 6.00 -25.94
N GLN A 41 9.12 6.85 -25.11
CA GLN A 41 10.53 7.20 -25.23
C GLN A 41 11.45 6.01 -24.91
N ALA A 42 11.16 5.24 -23.84
CA ALA A 42 11.92 4.04 -23.50
C ALA A 42 11.86 2.99 -24.63
N TRP A 43 10.69 2.82 -25.24
CA TRP A 43 10.53 1.98 -26.44
C TRP A 43 11.40 2.45 -27.60
N SER A 44 11.40 3.76 -27.89
CA SER A 44 12.20 4.36 -28.97
C SER A 44 13.72 4.18 -28.76
N LEU A 45 14.16 4.09 -27.51
CA LEU A 45 15.56 3.86 -27.13
C LEU A 45 15.93 2.37 -27.03
N GLY A 46 14.97 1.45 -27.26
CA GLY A 46 15.18 0.01 -27.16
C GLY A 46 15.16 -0.55 -25.73
N ASP A 47 14.76 0.24 -24.74
CA ASP A 47 14.64 -0.19 -23.34
C ASP A 47 13.23 -0.74 -23.05
N ALA A 48 13.00 -1.96 -23.53
CA ALA A 48 11.70 -2.64 -23.39
C ALA A 48 11.28 -2.83 -21.93
N GLN A 49 12.22 -3.11 -21.03
CA GLN A 49 11.93 -3.31 -19.60
C GLN A 49 11.47 -2.03 -18.94
N ARG A 50 12.10 -0.88 -19.26
CA ARG A 50 11.63 0.41 -18.76
C ARG A 50 10.30 0.82 -19.37
N CYS A 51 10.05 0.52 -20.64
CA CYS A 51 8.74 0.75 -21.27
C CYS A 51 7.63 0.02 -20.52
N ILE A 52 7.81 -1.28 -20.23
CA ILE A 52 6.83 -2.10 -19.51
C ILE A 52 6.57 -1.52 -18.11
N ARG A 53 7.61 -1.26 -17.32
CA ARG A 53 7.43 -0.72 -15.95
C ARG A 53 6.69 0.61 -15.91
N LEU A 54 6.92 1.47 -16.92
CA LEU A 54 6.24 2.76 -17.00
C LEU A 54 4.77 2.62 -17.39
N ALA A 55 4.44 1.66 -18.27
CA ALA A 55 3.05 1.33 -18.59
C ALA A 55 2.31 0.71 -17.39
N GLU A 56 2.97 -0.19 -16.65
CA GLU A 56 2.40 -0.75 -15.41
C GLU A 56 2.11 0.34 -14.38
N ALA A 57 3.02 1.29 -14.20
CA ALA A 57 2.81 2.42 -13.30
C ALA A 57 1.67 3.34 -13.76
N GLU A 58 1.50 3.54 -15.07
CA GLU A 58 0.39 4.28 -15.66
C GLU A 58 -0.96 3.62 -15.32
N ASP A 59 -1.04 2.30 -15.47
CA ASP A 59 -2.24 1.52 -15.18
C ASP A 59 -2.61 1.57 -13.70
N LEU A 60 -1.63 1.56 -12.80
CA LEU A 60 -1.86 1.72 -11.36
C LEU A 60 -2.43 3.09 -10.99
N ILE A 61 -1.94 4.16 -11.61
CA ILE A 61 -2.48 5.51 -11.37
C ILE A 61 -3.92 5.60 -11.87
N ARG A 62 -4.20 5.06 -13.07
CA ARG A 62 -5.56 5.05 -13.64
C ARG A 62 -6.53 4.22 -12.80
N ALA A 63 -6.08 3.09 -12.27
CA ALA A 63 -6.89 2.26 -11.39
C ALA A 63 -7.23 2.97 -10.06
N ALA A 64 -6.36 3.84 -9.56
CA ALA A 64 -6.65 4.63 -8.36
C ALA A 64 -7.73 5.71 -8.58
N GLU A 65 -7.92 6.20 -9.82
CA GLU A 65 -9.00 7.14 -10.18
C GLU A 65 -10.35 6.43 -10.41
N HIS A 66 -10.33 5.12 -10.67
CA HIS A 66 -11.47 4.31 -11.09
C HIS A 66 -11.59 3.05 -10.21
N PRO A 67 -12.42 3.05 -9.15
CA PRO A 67 -12.58 1.92 -8.24
C PRO A 67 -12.92 0.60 -8.95
N GLU A 68 -13.60 0.65 -10.11
CA GLU A 68 -13.92 -0.49 -10.95
C GLU A 68 -12.72 -1.15 -11.65
N ASN A 69 -11.60 -0.42 -11.75
CA ASN A 69 -10.36 -0.87 -12.38
C ASN A 69 -9.27 -1.22 -11.34
N GLU A 70 -9.62 -1.25 -10.05
CA GLU A 70 -8.68 -1.64 -9.01
C GLU A 70 -8.05 -3.00 -9.34
N PRO A 71 -6.71 -3.11 -9.25
CA PRO A 71 -6.05 -4.37 -9.54
C PRO A 71 -6.59 -5.49 -8.65
N PRO A 72 -6.69 -6.75 -9.12
CA PRO A 72 -7.21 -7.85 -8.30
C PRO A 72 -6.50 -8.06 -6.96
N TRP A 73 -5.25 -7.61 -6.83
CA TRP A 73 -4.49 -7.66 -5.59
C TRP A 73 -4.89 -6.57 -4.57
N MET A 74 -5.55 -5.49 -4.97
CA MET A 74 -6.07 -4.44 -4.07
C MET A 74 -7.17 -4.95 -3.16
N TYR A 75 -7.90 -6.00 -3.55
CA TYR A 75 -8.84 -6.71 -2.65
C TYR A 75 -8.16 -7.19 -1.35
N PHE A 76 -6.84 -7.38 -1.34
CA PHE A 76 -6.09 -7.73 -0.13
C PHE A 76 -5.99 -6.56 0.88
N TYR A 77 -6.13 -5.32 0.41
CA TYR A 77 -5.98 -4.08 1.17
C TYR A 77 -7.34 -3.44 1.41
N ASP A 78 -8.18 -4.13 2.19
CA ASP A 78 -9.51 -3.65 2.58
C ASP A 78 -9.47 -2.68 3.78
N GLU A 79 -10.63 -2.11 4.14
CA GLU A 79 -10.77 -1.23 5.31
C GLU A 79 -10.24 -1.90 6.60
N GLY A 80 -10.48 -3.20 6.75
CA GLY A 80 -10.00 -3.99 7.87
C GLY A 80 -8.48 -3.97 8.00
N TRP A 81 -7.78 -4.16 6.87
CA TRP A 81 -6.33 -4.07 6.81
C TRP A 81 -5.82 -2.70 7.26
N PHE A 82 -6.40 -1.60 6.77
CA PHE A 82 -5.99 -0.25 7.18
C PHE A 82 -6.28 0.04 8.65
N LEU A 83 -7.39 -0.45 9.19
CA LEU A 83 -7.69 -0.36 10.63
C LEU A 83 -6.61 -1.07 11.46
N MET A 84 -6.21 -2.30 11.09
CA MET A 84 -5.16 -3.02 11.81
C MET A 84 -3.80 -2.32 11.72
N GLN A 85 -3.44 -1.77 10.56
CA GLN A 85 -2.23 -0.96 10.40
C GLN A 85 -2.25 0.29 11.30
N ARG A 86 -3.40 0.96 11.41
CA ARG A 86 -3.59 2.11 12.30
C ARG A 86 -3.45 1.71 13.76
N GLY A 87 -4.03 0.58 14.16
CA GLY A 87 -3.94 0.06 15.52
C GLY A 87 -2.50 -0.27 15.93
N MET A 88 -1.70 -0.87 15.04
CA MET A 88 -0.27 -1.08 15.30
C MET A 88 0.50 0.24 15.44
N ALA A 89 0.18 1.26 14.65
CA ALA A 89 0.83 2.57 14.79
C ALA A 89 0.52 3.23 16.14
N GLU A 90 -0.74 3.19 16.60
CA GLU A 90 -1.12 3.67 17.94
C GLU A 90 -0.43 2.89 19.05
N LEU A 91 -0.21 1.59 18.83
CA LEU A 91 0.49 0.72 19.77
C LEU A 91 1.96 1.10 19.93
N GLU A 92 2.64 1.46 18.84
CA GLU A 92 4.02 1.99 18.88
C GLU A 92 4.09 3.40 19.52
N LEU A 93 3.00 4.17 19.48
CA LEU A 93 2.88 5.45 20.19
C LEU A 93 2.53 5.27 21.68
N GLY A 94 2.29 4.04 22.14
CA GLY A 94 1.91 3.73 23.51
C GLY A 94 0.44 4.00 23.85
N ASP A 95 -0.40 4.37 22.88
CA ASP A 95 -1.84 4.55 23.10
C ASP A 95 -2.57 3.22 22.98
N GLY A 96 -2.48 2.42 24.04
CA GLY A 96 -3.11 1.10 24.11
C GLY A 96 -4.62 1.13 23.85
N ARG A 97 -5.32 2.19 24.28
CA ARG A 97 -6.79 2.31 24.11
C ARG A 97 -7.16 2.44 22.63
N ARG A 98 -6.52 3.37 21.91
CA ARG A 98 -6.78 3.54 20.47
C ARG A 98 -6.30 2.33 19.68
N ALA A 99 -5.17 1.74 20.07
CA ALA A 99 -4.68 0.50 19.47
C ALA A 99 -5.73 -0.63 19.56
N THR A 100 -6.32 -0.85 20.74
CA THR A 100 -7.38 -1.85 20.95
C THR A 100 -8.58 -1.61 20.04
N ASP A 101 -9.14 -0.39 20.00
CA ASP A 101 -10.31 -0.07 19.15
C ASP A 101 -10.05 -0.42 17.68
N TYR A 102 -8.93 0.04 17.14
CA TYR A 102 -8.59 -0.19 15.73
C TYR A 102 -8.31 -1.66 15.43
N LEU A 103 -7.60 -2.37 16.32
CA LEU A 103 -7.26 -3.78 16.14
C LEU A 103 -8.50 -4.68 16.23
N GLU A 104 -9.42 -4.43 17.17
CA GLU A 104 -10.67 -5.21 17.30
C GLU A 104 -11.56 -5.03 16.06
N ARG A 105 -11.74 -3.78 15.61
CA ARG A 105 -12.54 -3.50 14.41
C ARG A 105 -11.95 -4.15 13.17
N GLY A 106 -10.63 -4.05 12.96
CA GLY A 106 -9.98 -4.69 11.83
C GLY A 106 -9.98 -6.23 11.90
N LEU A 107 -9.78 -6.81 13.08
CA LEU A 107 -9.87 -8.27 13.28
C LEU A 107 -11.29 -8.80 13.08
N SER A 108 -12.32 -7.98 13.29
CA SER A 108 -13.72 -8.39 13.08
C SER A 108 -14.07 -8.62 11.61
N THR A 109 -13.36 -7.95 10.68
CA THR A 109 -13.60 -8.07 9.25
C THR A 109 -12.68 -9.10 8.57
N LEU A 110 -11.57 -9.49 9.21
CA LEU A 110 -10.57 -10.39 8.65
C LEU A 110 -11.10 -11.85 8.57
N PRO A 111 -11.19 -12.49 7.39
CA PRO A 111 -11.69 -13.87 7.29
C PRO A 111 -10.82 -14.91 8.04
N ASP A 112 -11.47 -15.92 8.64
CA ASP A 112 -10.79 -16.96 9.46
C ASP A 112 -9.73 -17.78 8.72
N ARG A 113 -9.80 -17.86 7.39
CA ARG A 113 -8.78 -18.51 6.56
C ARG A 113 -7.40 -17.87 6.72
N TYR A 114 -7.32 -16.59 7.06
CA TYR A 114 -6.06 -15.85 7.26
C TYR A 114 -5.49 -16.06 8.67
N ARG A 115 -5.26 -17.32 9.04
CA ARG A 115 -4.85 -17.73 10.39
C ARG A 115 -3.57 -17.01 10.86
N ARG A 116 -2.59 -16.83 9.97
CA ARG A 116 -1.34 -16.14 10.29
C ARG A 116 -1.56 -14.67 10.64
N ASP A 117 -2.36 -13.98 9.84
CA ASP A 117 -2.60 -12.56 10.03
C ASP A 117 -3.46 -12.33 11.28
N ARG A 118 -4.49 -13.16 11.49
CA ARG A 118 -5.26 -13.19 12.74
C ARG A 118 -4.36 -13.42 13.96
N ALA A 119 -3.40 -14.33 13.88
CA ALA A 119 -2.44 -14.58 14.95
C ALA A 119 -1.56 -13.36 15.25
N TRP A 120 -1.01 -12.73 14.20
CA TRP A 120 -0.16 -11.54 14.35
C TRP A 120 -0.92 -10.36 14.94
N PHE A 121 -2.04 -9.96 14.35
CA PHE A 121 -2.83 -8.83 14.82
C PHE A 121 -3.50 -9.09 16.17
N GLY A 122 -3.85 -10.35 16.46
CA GLY A 122 -4.30 -10.77 17.79
C GLY A 122 -3.23 -10.62 18.86
N ALA A 123 -1.97 -10.96 18.57
CA ALA A 123 -0.86 -10.71 19.50
C ALA A 123 -0.63 -9.20 19.73
N CYS A 124 -0.79 -8.37 18.69
CA CYS A 124 -0.78 -6.92 18.85
C CYS A 124 -1.93 -6.43 19.74
N LEU A 125 -3.13 -7.01 19.61
CA LEU A 125 -4.28 -6.68 20.45
C LEU A 125 -4.03 -7.07 21.91
N ALA A 126 -3.51 -8.27 22.16
CA ALA A 126 -3.12 -8.70 23.50
C ALA A 126 -2.07 -7.75 24.12
N ARG A 127 -1.08 -7.30 23.33
CA ARG A 127 -0.11 -6.29 23.75
C ARG A 127 -0.77 -4.95 24.09
N ALA A 128 -1.74 -4.50 23.29
CA ALA A 128 -2.49 -3.27 23.54
C ALA A 128 -3.32 -3.34 24.84
N GLN A 129 -3.96 -4.48 25.11
CA GLN A 129 -4.69 -4.75 26.35
C GLN A 129 -3.74 -4.77 27.56
N ALA A 130 -2.57 -5.40 27.43
CA ALA A 130 -1.57 -5.42 28.48
C ALA A 130 -1.02 -4.02 28.83
N LEU A 131 -0.81 -3.14 27.85
CA LEU A 131 -0.40 -1.74 28.08
C LEU A 131 -1.44 -0.94 28.89
N GLN A 132 -2.72 -1.33 28.82
CA GLN A 132 -3.80 -0.72 29.60
C GLN A 132 -3.91 -1.31 31.02
N GLY A 133 -3.14 -2.35 31.33
CA GLY A 133 -3.22 -3.07 32.60
C GLY A 133 -4.29 -4.17 32.62
N ASP A 134 -4.93 -4.47 31.48
CA ASP A 134 -5.94 -5.53 31.36
C ASP A 134 -5.28 -6.88 31.04
N ALA A 135 -4.69 -7.49 32.06
CA ALA A 135 -3.99 -8.76 31.92
C ALA A 135 -4.92 -9.93 31.57
N GLU A 136 -6.17 -9.89 32.03
CA GLU A 136 -7.15 -10.95 31.77
C GLU A 136 -7.55 -10.96 30.30
N ALA A 137 -7.92 -9.79 29.75
CA ALA A 137 -8.24 -9.67 28.33
C ALA A 137 -7.02 -10.01 27.45
N ALA A 138 -5.82 -9.56 27.83
CA ALA A 138 -4.60 -9.85 27.09
C ALA A 138 -4.31 -11.36 26.99
N VAL A 139 -4.43 -12.09 28.10
CA VAL A 139 -4.23 -13.55 28.12
C VAL A 139 -5.32 -14.26 27.32
N ALA A 140 -6.58 -13.87 27.48
CA ALA A 140 -7.69 -14.48 26.74
C ALA A 140 -7.50 -14.32 25.22
N THR A 141 -7.17 -13.11 24.76
CA THR A 141 -6.84 -12.85 23.35
C THR A 141 -5.65 -13.68 22.88
N ALA A 142 -4.56 -13.72 23.66
CA ALA A 142 -3.36 -14.45 23.29
C ALA A 142 -3.61 -15.95 23.13
N LEU A 143 -4.43 -16.56 24.00
CA LEU A 143 -4.80 -17.97 23.91
C LEU A 143 -5.68 -18.25 22.69
N ASN A 144 -6.61 -17.36 22.36
CA ASN A 144 -7.49 -17.52 21.20
C ASN A 144 -6.75 -17.49 19.86
N VAL A 145 -5.60 -16.82 19.81
CA VAL A 145 -4.85 -16.63 18.56
C VAL A 145 -3.57 -17.45 18.48
N ALA A 146 -3.21 -18.13 19.57
CA ALA A 146 -2.13 -19.11 19.57
C ALA A 146 -2.49 -20.26 18.62
N PRO A 147 -1.59 -20.66 17.71
CA PRO A 147 -1.82 -21.83 16.89
C PRO A 147 -1.98 -23.05 17.81
N GLU A 148 -3.01 -23.86 17.60
CA GLU A 148 -3.10 -25.17 18.26
C GLU A 148 -1.82 -25.94 17.94
N THR A 149 -1.06 -26.30 18.97
CA THR A 149 0.08 -27.19 18.84
C THR A 149 -0.39 -28.55 18.31
N PRO A 150 0.33 -29.16 17.35
CA PRO A 150 -0.04 -30.46 16.77
C PRO A 150 0.01 -31.60 17.79
#